data_AF-G0QL69-F1
#
_entry.id   AF-G0QL69-F1
#
_cell.length_a   1.000
_cell.length_b   1.000
_cell.length_c   1.000
_cell.angle_alpha   90.00
_cell.angle_beta   90.00
_cell.angle_gamma   90.00
#
_symmetry.space_group_name_H-M   'P 1'
#
loop_
_entity.id
_entity.type
_entity.pdbx_description
1 polymer ?
#
loop_
_entity_poly.entity_id
_entity_poly.type
_entity_poly.pdbx_seq_one_letter_code
_entity_poly.pdbx_strand_id
1 'polypeptide(L)'
;MYYKNLQMVNYLIQFSSFQYQYILFQYFCCLHQVVMETLLIIHKIQQILILIQDNKQNWPYQYFFIQNVQLYLKDYWNAFDAIVIILSLVLLMSSLLYKDAQFLKISKILRTLFRFLRILFVFRRIKEIDQKEKGMGNNSDKTPVERILQIFNFLKDQMQQEKYGKDLQWAIEMVSTNKLYEPILEKGTSTNEIQQWMEQYNDDQKLSNKKNNDNIVNISSQNIEQSYKPNFQYEKMQIIQPYIQYFQELESREFSIFELFKENKGNELAYCLVYLFEQNDCFSYMHLNPEQLFLFGNRISQGYKDNPYHNKLHSLDVTQTMNFFIKRCLFKNVGGLNPLEIGTMYIAAAIHDLEHPGFNNLYQINMKTELAILYNDRSPLENHHISKTYRIINGEQDMNIFINLSKNKQKIVRNNIIQMIIATDMSYHFSDMAKLKGRTSTNDFNPKEIDKQLCMNTLLHACDISNPFKPFHIYQNWANRVLEEFWIQGDSERSNDLPISYLCDRYTTNIAKSQIGFIDFIVKPFYEVICLFLPEVIHYLSIFEQNKEEWQIYEDYYTKQLEILQKQRLEQLEIEKKIDEKNE
;
A
#
# COMPACT_ATOMS: atom_id res chain seq x y z
N MET A 1 20.73 -27.10 -51.97
CA MET A 1 19.44 -26.38 -52.07
C MET A 1 19.33 -25.21 -51.08
N TYR A 2 19.81 -25.38 -49.83
CA TYR A 2 19.85 -24.33 -48.80
C TYR A 2 20.64 -23.06 -49.22
N TYR A 3 21.82 -23.21 -49.83
CA TYR A 3 22.63 -22.06 -50.27
C TYR A 3 22.09 -21.30 -51.49
N LYS A 4 21.33 -21.96 -52.39
CA LYS A 4 20.68 -21.28 -53.53
C LYS A 4 19.47 -20.44 -53.11
N ASN A 5 18.84 -20.78 -51.98
CA ASN A 5 17.73 -20.01 -51.42
C ASN A 5 18.21 -18.74 -50.72
N LEU A 6 19.40 -18.72 -50.12
CA LEU A 6 19.98 -17.53 -49.48
C LEU A 6 20.30 -16.39 -50.47
N GLN A 7 20.72 -16.70 -51.70
CA GLN A 7 20.98 -15.67 -52.72
C GLN A 7 19.69 -15.06 -53.30
N MET A 8 18.61 -15.83 -53.42
CA MET A 8 17.28 -15.31 -53.77
C MET A 8 16.71 -14.40 -52.66
N VAL A 9 17.01 -14.72 -51.40
CA VAL A 9 16.57 -13.93 -50.22
C VAL A 9 17.25 -12.56 -50.17
N ASN A 10 18.55 -12.46 -50.47
CA ASN A 10 19.22 -11.16 -50.58
C ASN A 10 18.67 -10.29 -51.72
N TYR A 11 18.16 -10.92 -52.80
CA TYR A 11 17.54 -10.20 -53.91
C TYR A 11 16.12 -9.70 -53.59
N LEU A 12 15.38 -10.40 -52.72
CA LEU A 12 14.01 -10.04 -52.31
C LEU A 12 13.96 -9.07 -51.12
N ILE A 13 15.01 -9.03 -50.29
CA ILE A 13 15.12 -8.10 -49.15
C ILE A 13 15.24 -6.63 -49.59
N GLN A 14 15.66 -6.36 -50.82
CA GLN A 14 15.78 -4.98 -51.31
C GLN A 14 14.46 -4.31 -51.72
N PHE A 15 13.30 -5.00 -51.70
CA PHE A 15 12.06 -4.44 -52.29
C PHE A 15 10.74 -4.67 -51.51
N SER A 16 10.72 -4.82 -50.19
CA SER A 16 9.42 -4.87 -49.47
C SER A 16 9.41 -4.25 -48.07
N SER A 17 8.24 -3.71 -47.69
CA SER A 17 8.00 -2.91 -46.48
C SER A 17 8.17 -3.69 -45.18
N PHE A 18 8.46 -2.97 -44.10
CA PHE A 18 8.75 -3.46 -42.73
C PHE A 18 7.73 -4.50 -42.19
N GLN A 19 6.48 -4.43 -42.64
CA GLN A 19 5.40 -5.35 -42.26
C GLN A 19 5.60 -6.78 -42.81
N TYR A 20 6.17 -6.92 -44.01
CA TYR A 20 6.51 -8.23 -44.59
C TYR A 20 7.75 -8.85 -43.92
N GLN A 21 8.70 -8.03 -43.46
CA GLN A 21 9.88 -8.49 -42.73
C GLN A 21 9.51 -9.11 -41.37
N TYR A 22 8.52 -8.52 -40.68
CA TYR A 22 8.03 -9.04 -39.40
C TYR A 22 7.28 -10.38 -39.57
N ILE A 23 6.47 -10.52 -40.62
CA ILE A 23 5.73 -11.76 -40.92
C ILE A 23 6.68 -12.88 -41.36
N LEU A 24 7.69 -12.59 -42.18
CA LEU A 24 8.73 -13.55 -42.55
C LEU A 24 9.59 -13.96 -41.35
N PHE A 25 9.91 -13.04 -40.44
CA PHE A 25 10.62 -13.34 -39.20
C PHE A 25 9.79 -14.25 -38.28
N GLN A 26 8.50 -13.95 -38.07
CA GLN A 26 7.59 -14.82 -37.32
C GLN A 26 7.43 -16.21 -37.99
N TYR A 27 7.35 -16.27 -39.31
CA TYR A 27 7.27 -17.53 -40.05
C TYR A 27 8.55 -18.37 -39.90
N PHE A 28 9.74 -17.75 -39.92
CA PHE A 28 11.02 -18.43 -39.68
C PHE A 28 11.20 -18.85 -38.21
N CYS A 29 10.75 -18.05 -37.25
CA CYS A 29 10.72 -18.43 -35.83
C CYS A 29 9.78 -19.61 -35.59
N CYS A 30 8.59 -19.64 -36.22
CA CYS A 30 7.69 -20.78 -36.18
C CYS A 30 8.27 -22.02 -36.87
N LEU A 31 8.93 -21.88 -38.02
CA LEU A 31 9.58 -23.00 -38.71
C LEU A 31 10.75 -23.54 -37.88
N HIS A 32 11.53 -22.67 -37.25
CA HIS A 32 12.61 -23.01 -36.34
C HIS A 32 12.07 -23.71 -35.09
N GLN A 33 10.98 -23.21 -34.51
CA GLN A 33 10.32 -23.81 -33.36
C GLN A 33 9.71 -25.18 -33.69
N VAL A 34 9.09 -25.35 -34.86
CA VAL A 34 8.59 -26.65 -35.32
C VAL A 34 9.75 -27.62 -35.59
N VAL A 35 10.88 -27.17 -36.14
CA VAL A 35 12.08 -27.99 -36.33
C VAL A 35 12.68 -28.39 -34.98
N MET A 36 12.76 -27.45 -34.02
CA MET A 36 13.26 -27.70 -32.67
C MET A 36 12.33 -28.61 -31.87
N GLU A 37 11.01 -28.47 -31.99
CA GLU A 37 10.02 -29.36 -31.39
C GLU A 37 10.05 -30.75 -32.04
N THR A 38 10.26 -30.84 -33.36
CA THR A 38 10.42 -32.12 -34.05
C THR A 38 11.72 -32.81 -33.64
N LEU A 39 12.83 -32.06 -33.48
CA LEU A 39 14.09 -32.56 -32.95
C LEU A 39 13.98 -32.94 -31.47
N LEU A 40 13.20 -32.21 -30.67
CA LEU A 40 12.92 -32.53 -29.27
C LEU A 40 12.04 -33.78 -29.15
N ILE A 41 11.07 -33.98 -30.05
CA ILE A 41 10.26 -35.19 -30.14
C ILE A 41 11.12 -36.37 -30.59
N ILE A 42 12.00 -36.20 -31.58
CA ILE A 42 12.96 -37.25 -32.00
C ILE A 42 13.93 -37.58 -30.87
N HIS A 43 14.43 -36.58 -30.13
CA HIS A 43 15.30 -36.77 -28.98
C HIS A 43 14.58 -37.47 -27.81
N LYS A 44 13.34 -37.10 -27.53
CA LYS A 44 12.49 -37.78 -26.54
C LYS A 44 12.12 -39.20 -26.97
N ILE A 45 11.88 -39.44 -28.27
CA ILE A 45 11.65 -40.79 -28.81
C ILE A 45 12.93 -41.62 -28.74
N GLN A 46 14.11 -41.05 -29.00
CA GLN A 46 15.40 -41.72 -28.79
C GLN A 46 15.63 -42.04 -27.31
N GLN A 47 15.35 -41.11 -26.39
CA GLN A 47 15.44 -41.38 -24.95
C GLN A 47 14.44 -42.46 -24.51
N ILE A 48 13.22 -42.45 -25.03
CA ILE A 48 12.20 -43.47 -24.77
C ILE A 48 12.62 -44.83 -25.35
N LEU A 49 13.21 -44.89 -26.55
CA LEU A 49 13.72 -46.13 -27.15
C LEU A 49 14.93 -46.69 -26.38
N ILE A 50 15.83 -45.83 -25.90
CA ILE A 50 16.94 -46.20 -25.00
C ILE A 50 16.39 -46.74 -23.66
N LEU A 51 15.38 -46.09 -23.09
CA LEU A 51 14.71 -46.53 -21.86
C LEU A 51 13.92 -47.84 -22.04
N ILE A 52 13.38 -48.12 -23.22
CA ILE A 52 12.70 -49.37 -23.57
C ILE A 52 13.71 -50.52 -23.78
N GLN A 53 14.91 -50.22 -24.26
CA GLN A 53 15.95 -51.22 -24.49
C GLN A 53 16.68 -51.64 -23.21
N ASP A 54 16.74 -50.77 -22.19
CA ASP A 54 17.49 -51.01 -20.94
C ASP A 54 16.64 -51.30 -19.67
N ASN A 55 15.31 -51.35 -19.72
CA ASN A 55 14.55 -51.69 -18.51
C ASN A 55 13.19 -52.36 -18.74
N LYS A 56 13.11 -53.66 -18.41
CA LYS A 56 11.86 -54.44 -18.37
C LYS A 56 10.99 -54.19 -17.12
N GLN A 57 11.25 -53.16 -16.31
CA GLN A 57 10.52 -52.93 -15.04
C GLN A 57 10.23 -51.44 -14.75
N ASN A 58 9.43 -50.74 -15.57
CA ASN A 58 8.86 -49.44 -15.18
C ASN A 58 7.43 -49.23 -15.69
N TRP A 59 6.47 -49.77 -14.93
CA TRP A 59 5.02 -49.66 -15.17
C TRP A 59 4.40 -48.24 -15.00
N PRO A 60 4.93 -47.28 -14.19
CA PRO A 60 4.25 -45.99 -13.95
C PRO A 60 4.26 -45.01 -15.14
N TYR A 61 5.33 -45.00 -15.94
CA TYR A 61 5.47 -44.05 -17.06
C TYR A 61 4.57 -44.38 -18.25
N GLN A 62 4.33 -45.67 -18.48
CA GLN A 62 3.39 -46.12 -19.52
C GLN A 62 1.96 -45.71 -19.17
N TYR A 63 1.57 -45.85 -17.89
CA TYR A 63 0.26 -45.44 -17.41
C TYR A 63 0.03 -43.92 -17.52
N PHE A 64 1.03 -43.11 -17.15
CA PHE A 64 0.97 -41.66 -17.30
C PHE A 64 0.90 -41.21 -18.77
N PHE A 65 1.64 -41.87 -19.66
CA PHE A 65 1.58 -41.60 -21.10
C PHE A 65 0.21 -41.96 -21.68
N ILE A 66 -0.35 -43.12 -21.32
CA ILE A 66 -1.67 -43.58 -21.79
C ILE A 66 -2.77 -42.62 -21.32
N GLN A 67 -2.75 -42.16 -20.06
CA GLN A 67 -3.74 -41.20 -19.56
C GLN A 67 -3.68 -39.87 -20.30
N ASN A 68 -2.47 -39.34 -20.59
CA ASN A 68 -2.33 -38.08 -21.30
C ASN A 68 -2.72 -38.19 -22.79
N VAL A 69 -2.44 -39.32 -23.43
CA VAL A 69 -2.93 -39.61 -24.79
C VAL A 69 -4.45 -39.74 -24.81
N GLN A 70 -5.05 -40.43 -23.82
CA GLN A 70 -6.50 -40.53 -23.68
C GLN A 70 -7.16 -39.16 -23.47
N LEU A 71 -6.56 -38.29 -22.64
CA LEU A 71 -7.02 -36.90 -22.45
C LEU A 71 -6.88 -36.07 -23.74
N TYR A 72 -5.76 -36.20 -24.46
CA TYR A 72 -5.53 -35.51 -25.72
C TYR A 72 -6.55 -35.90 -26.80
N LEU A 73 -6.88 -37.20 -26.90
CA LEU A 73 -7.82 -37.74 -27.87
C LEU A 73 -9.31 -37.57 -27.47
N LYS A 74 -9.62 -37.12 -26.24
CA LYS A 74 -11.00 -36.76 -25.87
C LYS A 74 -11.52 -35.56 -26.65
N ASP A 75 -10.64 -34.66 -27.07
CA ASP A 75 -11.02 -33.57 -27.96
C ASP A 75 -11.15 -34.11 -29.39
N TYR A 76 -12.36 -33.97 -29.97
CA TYR A 76 -12.70 -34.46 -31.30
C TYR A 76 -11.72 -33.97 -32.38
N TRP A 77 -11.21 -32.75 -32.26
CA TRP A 77 -10.32 -32.14 -33.24
C TRP A 77 -8.87 -32.56 -33.07
N ASN A 78 -8.41 -32.75 -31.84
CA ASN A 78 -7.10 -33.35 -31.58
C ASN A 78 -7.04 -34.81 -32.06
N ALA A 79 -8.14 -35.55 -31.89
CA ALA A 79 -8.29 -36.89 -32.45
C ALA A 79 -8.27 -36.85 -33.99
N PHE A 80 -8.96 -35.88 -34.61
CA PHE A 80 -8.92 -35.68 -36.05
C PHE A 80 -7.51 -35.36 -36.57
N ASP A 81 -6.78 -34.40 -35.98
CA ASP A 81 -5.39 -34.08 -36.39
C ASP A 81 -4.46 -35.29 -36.22
N ALA A 82 -4.60 -36.03 -35.11
CA ALA A 82 -3.82 -37.25 -34.88
C ALA A 82 -4.08 -38.31 -35.96
N ILE A 83 -5.33 -38.52 -36.37
CA ILE A 83 -5.70 -39.45 -37.45
C ILE A 83 -5.07 -39.00 -38.78
N VAL A 84 -5.14 -37.70 -39.11
CA VAL A 84 -4.55 -37.15 -40.34
C VAL A 84 -3.03 -37.35 -40.37
N ILE A 85 -2.34 -37.18 -39.24
CA ILE A 85 -0.90 -37.43 -39.12
C ILE A 85 -0.59 -38.92 -39.32
N ILE A 86 -1.33 -39.80 -38.66
CA ILE A 86 -1.12 -41.26 -38.74
C ILE A 86 -1.33 -41.74 -40.19
N LEU A 87 -2.43 -41.32 -40.84
CA LEU A 87 -2.69 -41.66 -42.24
C LEU A 87 -1.61 -41.11 -43.17
N SER A 88 -1.11 -39.90 -42.93
CA SER A 88 0.00 -39.33 -43.70
C SER A 88 1.31 -40.12 -43.53
N LEU A 89 1.58 -40.64 -42.32
CA LEU A 89 2.75 -41.48 -42.03
C LEU A 89 2.63 -42.87 -42.65
N VAL A 90 1.44 -43.49 -42.58
CA VAL A 90 1.18 -44.78 -43.25
C VAL A 90 1.37 -44.63 -44.75
N LEU A 91 0.82 -43.59 -45.39
CA LEU A 91 1.03 -43.31 -46.81
C LEU A 91 2.51 -43.09 -47.16
N LEU A 92 3.29 -42.50 -46.24
CA LEU A 92 4.74 -42.34 -46.40
C LEU A 92 5.46 -43.69 -46.38
N MET A 93 5.19 -44.50 -45.36
CA MET A 93 5.80 -45.82 -45.21
C MET A 93 5.41 -46.75 -46.36
N SER A 94 4.13 -46.80 -46.73
CA SER A 94 3.66 -47.58 -47.88
C SER A 94 4.32 -47.12 -49.18
N SER A 95 4.57 -45.82 -49.37
CA SER A 95 5.25 -45.33 -50.58
C SER A 95 6.74 -45.67 -50.63
N LEU A 96 7.37 -45.96 -49.49
CA LEU A 96 8.76 -46.41 -49.42
C LEU A 96 8.86 -47.92 -49.70
N LEU A 97 7.83 -48.68 -49.32
CA LEU A 97 7.75 -50.14 -49.50
C LEU A 97 7.26 -50.51 -50.91
N TYR A 98 6.22 -49.85 -51.41
CA TYR A 98 5.68 -50.06 -52.75
C TYR A 98 6.22 -48.99 -53.70
N LYS A 99 7.18 -49.38 -54.55
CA LYS A 99 7.80 -48.52 -55.57
C LYS A 99 6.97 -48.42 -56.86
N ASP A 100 5.64 -48.54 -56.75
CA ASP A 100 4.75 -48.35 -57.90
C ASP A 100 4.63 -46.85 -58.23
N ALA A 101 4.88 -46.49 -59.48
CA ALA A 101 4.95 -45.10 -59.91
C ALA A 101 3.61 -44.36 -59.79
N GLN A 102 2.50 -45.06 -60.00
CA GLN A 102 1.15 -44.49 -59.91
C GLN A 102 0.77 -44.29 -58.44
N PHE A 103 1.06 -45.26 -57.58
CA PHE A 103 0.87 -45.16 -56.14
C PHE A 103 1.69 -44.03 -55.50
N LEU A 104 2.96 -43.87 -55.91
CA LEU A 104 3.83 -42.78 -55.44
C LEU A 104 3.24 -41.39 -55.74
N LYS A 105 2.67 -41.21 -56.93
CA LYS A 105 2.05 -39.96 -57.36
C LYS A 105 0.77 -39.67 -56.55
N ILE A 106 -0.09 -40.66 -56.37
CA ILE A 106 -1.33 -40.54 -55.60
C ILE A 106 -1.03 -40.27 -54.12
N SER A 107 -0.09 -41.03 -53.53
CA SER A 107 0.33 -40.87 -52.14
C SER A 107 0.90 -39.48 -51.87
N LYS A 108 1.68 -38.91 -52.80
CA LYS A 108 2.20 -37.54 -52.68
C LYS A 108 1.06 -36.50 -52.67
N ILE A 109 0.04 -36.66 -53.50
CA ILE A 109 -1.12 -35.76 -53.56
C ILE A 109 -1.92 -35.84 -52.25
N LEU A 110 -2.25 -37.05 -51.79
CA LEU A 110 -3.00 -37.27 -50.54
C LEU A 110 -2.27 -36.71 -49.31
N ARG A 111 -0.94 -36.92 -49.20
CA ARG A 111 -0.15 -36.33 -48.10
C ARG A 111 -0.12 -34.79 -48.16
N THR A 112 -0.20 -34.21 -49.36
CA THR A 112 -0.26 -32.74 -49.52
C THR A 112 -1.62 -32.21 -49.08
N LEU A 113 -2.71 -32.89 -49.43
CA LEU A 113 -4.06 -32.59 -48.94
C LEU A 113 -4.15 -32.71 -47.42
N PHE A 114 -3.57 -33.76 -46.82
CA PHE A 114 -3.51 -33.93 -45.38
C PHE A 114 -2.74 -32.80 -44.69
N ARG A 115 -1.60 -32.35 -45.23
CA ARG A 115 -0.90 -31.16 -44.72
C ARG A 115 -1.80 -29.91 -44.74
N PHE A 116 -2.60 -29.73 -45.78
CA PHE A 116 -3.53 -28.61 -45.87
C PHE A 116 -4.66 -28.70 -44.82
N LEU A 117 -5.21 -29.89 -44.58
CA LEU A 117 -6.20 -30.12 -43.52
C LEU A 117 -5.63 -29.79 -42.13
N ARG A 118 -4.36 -30.11 -41.88
CA ARG A 118 -3.68 -29.74 -40.62
C ARG A 118 -3.51 -28.23 -40.46
N ILE A 119 -3.25 -27.51 -41.55
CA ILE A 119 -3.15 -26.04 -41.53
C ILE A 119 -4.49 -25.40 -41.13
N LEU A 120 -5.63 -25.93 -41.60
CA LEU A 120 -6.96 -25.45 -41.19
C LEU A 120 -7.20 -25.64 -39.67
N PHE A 121 -6.71 -26.74 -39.09
CA PHE A 121 -6.78 -26.97 -37.65
C PHE A 121 -5.92 -25.95 -36.86
N VAL A 122 -4.72 -25.64 -37.35
CA VAL A 122 -3.85 -24.62 -36.74
C VAL A 122 -4.50 -23.23 -36.78
N PHE A 123 -5.09 -22.82 -37.90
CA PHE A 123 -5.79 -21.53 -38.00
C PHE A 123 -6.97 -21.43 -37.02
N ARG A 124 -7.70 -22.52 -36.81
CA ARG A 124 -8.76 -22.55 -35.80
C ARG A 124 -8.19 -22.39 -34.38
N ARG A 125 -7.11 -23.09 -34.05
CA ARG A 125 -6.46 -22.98 -32.74
C ARG A 125 -5.93 -21.57 -32.48
N ILE A 126 -5.39 -20.92 -33.52
CA ILE A 126 -5.00 -19.50 -33.46
C ILE A 126 -6.22 -18.61 -33.21
N LYS A 127 -7.37 -18.89 -33.86
CA LYS A 127 -8.60 -18.13 -33.66
C LYS A 127 -9.21 -18.32 -32.26
N GLU A 128 -9.09 -19.51 -31.68
CA GLU A 128 -9.47 -19.80 -30.28
C GLU A 128 -8.54 -19.10 -29.28
N ILE A 129 -7.24 -19.00 -29.58
CA ILE A 129 -6.26 -18.25 -28.77
C ILE A 129 -6.54 -16.74 -28.87
N ASP A 130 -6.79 -16.21 -30.07
CA ASP A 130 -7.14 -14.80 -30.32
C ASP A 130 -8.49 -14.42 -29.66
N GLN A 131 -9.45 -15.35 -29.60
CA GLN A 131 -10.70 -15.16 -28.85
C GLN A 131 -10.51 -15.23 -27.33
N LYS A 132 -9.57 -16.03 -26.82
CA LYS A 132 -9.21 -16.07 -25.40
C LYS A 132 -8.42 -14.82 -24.97
N GLU A 133 -7.54 -14.30 -25.84
CA GLU A 133 -6.84 -13.03 -25.59
C GLU A 133 -7.79 -11.82 -25.65
N LYS A 134 -8.78 -11.82 -26.55
CA LYS A 134 -9.82 -10.76 -26.60
C LYS A 134 -10.80 -10.78 -25.42
N GLY A 135 -10.88 -11.89 -24.67
CA GLY A 135 -11.63 -11.97 -23.41
C GLY A 135 -10.92 -11.35 -22.20
N MET A 136 -9.61 -11.10 -22.30
CA MET A 136 -8.83 -10.36 -21.29
C MET A 136 -8.63 -8.92 -21.78
N GLY A 137 -9.59 -8.04 -21.47
CA GLY A 137 -9.55 -6.63 -21.87
C GLY A 137 -8.24 -5.90 -21.50
N ASN A 138 -7.95 -4.81 -22.24
CA ASN A 138 -6.76 -3.96 -22.10
C ASN A 138 -6.27 -3.82 -20.64
N ASN A 139 -5.05 -4.30 -20.41
CA ASN A 139 -4.42 -4.41 -19.08
C ASN A 139 -3.56 -3.18 -18.70
N SER A 140 -3.71 -2.03 -19.35
CA SER A 140 -2.93 -0.82 -19.04
C SER A 140 -3.34 -0.15 -17.74
N ASP A 141 -4.58 -0.34 -17.30
CA ASP A 141 -5.19 0.45 -16.22
C ASP A 141 -5.35 -0.34 -14.92
N LYS A 142 -4.87 -1.58 -14.88
CA LYS A 142 -5.00 -2.49 -13.72
C LYS A 142 -3.69 -2.62 -12.97
N THR A 143 -3.76 -2.54 -11.65
CA THR A 143 -2.62 -2.71 -10.77
C THR A 143 -2.05 -4.14 -10.88
N PRO A 144 -0.76 -4.35 -10.56
CA PRO A 144 -0.16 -5.70 -10.56
C PRO A 144 -0.95 -6.71 -9.73
N VAL A 145 -1.52 -6.28 -8.60
CA VAL A 145 -2.36 -7.10 -7.72
C VAL A 145 -3.67 -7.51 -8.40
N GLU A 146 -4.36 -6.58 -9.04
CA GLU A 146 -5.59 -6.88 -9.80
C GLU A 146 -5.33 -7.82 -10.97
N ARG A 147 -4.17 -7.69 -11.62
CA ARG A 147 -3.74 -8.60 -12.69
C ARG A 147 -3.48 -10.00 -12.16
N ILE A 148 -2.85 -10.13 -10.99
CA ILE A 148 -2.63 -11.43 -10.31
C ILE A 148 -3.96 -12.05 -9.88
N LEU A 149 -4.88 -11.27 -9.28
CA LEU A 149 -6.20 -11.75 -8.89
C LEU A 149 -7.03 -12.22 -10.09
N GLN A 150 -6.92 -11.55 -11.23
CA GLN A 150 -7.57 -11.99 -12.47
C GLN A 150 -6.98 -13.30 -12.97
N ILE A 151 -5.66 -13.46 -12.93
CA ILE A 151 -5.00 -14.72 -13.29
C ILE A 151 -5.43 -15.84 -12.34
N PHE A 152 -5.49 -15.60 -11.03
CA PHE A 152 -5.89 -16.61 -10.06
C PHE A 152 -7.37 -16.99 -10.18
N ASN A 153 -8.27 -16.03 -10.37
CA ASN A 153 -9.68 -16.31 -10.62
C ASN A 153 -9.88 -17.06 -11.95
N PHE A 154 -9.14 -16.69 -13.00
CA PHE A 154 -9.15 -17.43 -14.25
C PHE A 154 -8.63 -18.87 -14.09
N LEU A 155 -7.54 -19.07 -13.35
CA LEU A 155 -7.01 -20.39 -13.04
C LEU A 155 -7.99 -21.21 -12.20
N LYS A 156 -8.71 -20.59 -11.26
CA LYS A 156 -9.74 -21.21 -10.45
C LYS A 156 -10.89 -21.75 -11.30
N ASP A 157 -11.33 -20.97 -12.29
CA ASP A 157 -12.41 -21.39 -13.20
C ASP A 157 -11.98 -22.55 -14.11
N GLN A 158 -10.69 -22.66 -14.43
CA GLN A 158 -10.15 -23.75 -15.27
C GLN A 158 -9.78 -25.00 -14.46
N MET A 159 -9.40 -24.85 -13.19
CA MET A 159 -8.92 -25.94 -12.33
C MET A 159 -10.06 -26.48 -11.44
N GLN A 160 -11.00 -27.24 -12.03
CA GLN A 160 -12.08 -27.94 -11.29
C GLN A 160 -11.60 -29.17 -10.49
N GLN A 161 -10.37 -29.18 -9.96
CA GLN A 161 -9.86 -30.29 -9.14
C GLN A 161 -9.74 -29.86 -7.67
N GLU A 162 -10.43 -30.59 -6.78
CA GLU A 162 -10.49 -30.35 -5.33
C GLU A 162 -9.11 -30.20 -4.65
N LYS A 163 -8.06 -30.77 -5.25
CA LYS A 163 -6.72 -30.84 -4.64
C LYS A 163 -6.03 -29.49 -4.48
N TYR A 164 -6.21 -28.55 -5.42
CA TYR A 164 -5.53 -27.24 -5.40
C TYR A 164 -6.51 -26.06 -5.31
N GLY A 165 -7.82 -26.32 -5.37
CA GLY A 165 -8.84 -25.28 -5.28
C GLY A 165 -8.80 -24.53 -3.95
N LYS A 166 -8.47 -25.21 -2.83
CA LYS A 166 -8.33 -24.58 -1.51
C LYS A 166 -7.10 -23.67 -1.41
N ASP A 167 -5.95 -24.11 -1.92
CA ASP A 167 -4.72 -23.32 -1.90
C ASP A 167 -4.82 -22.10 -2.82
N LEU A 168 -5.48 -22.26 -3.98
CA LEU A 168 -5.74 -21.16 -4.90
C LEU A 168 -6.77 -20.18 -4.32
N GLN A 169 -7.82 -20.68 -3.66
CA GLN A 169 -8.78 -19.84 -2.94
C GLN A 169 -8.11 -19.06 -1.82
N TRP A 170 -7.23 -19.70 -1.05
CA TRP A 170 -6.42 -19.05 -0.02
C TRP A 170 -5.48 -18.01 -0.63
N ALA A 171 -4.80 -18.30 -1.74
CA ALA A 171 -3.95 -17.32 -2.42
C ALA A 171 -4.73 -16.12 -2.96
N ILE A 172 -5.92 -16.35 -3.52
CA ILE A 172 -6.86 -15.28 -3.92
C ILE A 172 -7.25 -14.45 -2.70
N GLU A 173 -7.61 -15.10 -1.60
CA GLU A 173 -7.97 -14.43 -0.35
C GLU A 173 -6.79 -13.59 0.16
N MET A 174 -5.61 -14.17 0.35
CA MET A 174 -4.42 -13.46 0.84
C MET A 174 -4.02 -12.25 -0.01
N VAL A 175 -4.08 -12.38 -1.35
CA VAL A 175 -3.76 -11.28 -2.26
C VAL A 175 -4.88 -10.23 -2.30
N SER A 176 -6.15 -10.65 -2.23
CA SER A 176 -7.30 -9.72 -2.29
C SER A 176 -7.57 -9.00 -0.97
N THR A 177 -7.23 -9.62 0.16
CA THR A 177 -7.33 -9.03 1.50
C THR A 177 -6.02 -8.38 1.94
N ASN A 178 -5.03 -8.27 1.04
CA ASN A 178 -3.72 -7.68 1.30
C ASN A 178 -2.93 -8.32 2.46
N LYS A 179 -3.31 -9.55 2.86
CA LYS A 179 -2.70 -10.32 3.96
C LYS A 179 -1.33 -10.89 3.62
N LEU A 180 -0.90 -10.79 2.35
CA LEU A 180 0.44 -11.18 1.91
C LEU A 180 1.56 -10.43 2.65
N TYR A 181 1.25 -9.25 3.20
CA TYR A 181 2.17 -8.39 3.93
C TYR A 181 1.91 -8.39 5.44
N GLU A 182 0.97 -9.22 5.93
CA GLU A 182 0.94 -9.53 7.36
C GLU A 182 2.29 -10.17 7.71
N PRO A 183 2.95 -9.75 8.80
CA PRO A 183 4.18 -10.38 9.24
C PRO A 183 3.93 -11.88 9.44
N ILE A 184 4.62 -12.73 8.67
CA ILE A 184 4.61 -14.17 8.91
C ILE A 184 5.43 -14.39 10.17
N LEU A 185 4.74 -14.51 11.31
CA LEU A 185 5.36 -14.91 12.57
C LEU A 185 5.84 -16.35 12.41
N GLU A 186 7.15 -16.55 12.28
CA GLU A 186 7.73 -17.87 12.45
C GLU A 186 7.36 -18.38 13.85
N LYS A 187 6.80 -19.60 13.92
CA LYS A 187 6.50 -20.26 15.20
C LYS A 187 7.80 -20.41 15.99
N GLY A 188 8.04 -19.47 16.89
CA GLY A 188 9.25 -19.42 17.73
C GLY A 188 9.66 -18.01 18.18
N THR A 189 9.20 -16.95 17.51
CA THR A 189 9.57 -15.56 17.82
C THR A 189 8.36 -14.63 17.79
N SER A 190 7.47 -14.76 18.78
CA SER A 190 6.59 -13.67 19.21
C SER A 190 5.88 -14.02 20.52
N THR A 191 5.92 -13.07 21.45
CA THR A 191 5.17 -13.01 22.69
C THR A 191 3.67 -12.81 22.38
N ASN A 192 2.78 -13.33 23.24
CA ASN A 192 1.31 -13.22 23.13
C ASN A 192 0.78 -11.80 22.80
N GLU A 193 1.56 -10.77 23.14
CA GLU A 193 1.31 -9.34 22.89
C GLU A 193 1.16 -8.99 21.40
N ILE A 194 1.99 -9.57 20.52
CA ILE A 194 2.01 -9.25 19.08
C ILE A 194 0.79 -9.83 18.37
N GLN A 195 0.38 -11.03 18.77
CA GLN A 195 -0.82 -11.67 18.24
C GLN A 195 -2.07 -10.85 18.62
N GLN A 196 -2.12 -10.31 19.83
CA GLN A 196 -3.23 -9.47 20.30
C GLN A 196 -3.30 -8.11 19.58
N TRP A 197 -2.16 -7.46 19.28
CA TRP A 197 -2.13 -6.28 18.40
C TRP A 197 -2.74 -6.57 17.03
N MET A 198 -2.33 -7.67 16.41
CA MET A 198 -2.79 -8.06 15.08
C MET A 198 -4.26 -8.50 15.07
N GLU A 199 -4.74 -9.10 16.16
CA GLU A 199 -6.16 -9.47 16.32
C GLU A 199 -7.04 -8.22 16.45
N GLN A 200 -6.66 -7.23 17.27
CA GLN A 200 -7.38 -5.97 17.36
C GLN A 200 -7.37 -5.20 16.03
N TYR A 201 -6.21 -5.12 15.36
CA TYR A 201 -6.10 -4.52 14.04
C TYR A 201 -7.03 -5.20 13.02
N ASN A 202 -7.09 -6.53 13.05
CA ASN A 202 -7.97 -7.30 12.17
C ASN A 202 -9.46 -7.11 12.50
N ASP A 203 -9.81 -6.87 13.75
CA ASP A 203 -11.20 -6.59 14.15
C ASP A 203 -11.62 -5.15 13.75
N ASP A 204 -10.74 -4.16 13.90
CA ASP A 204 -10.91 -2.80 13.36
C ASP A 204 -11.13 -2.83 11.83
N GLN A 205 -10.37 -3.66 11.12
CA GLN A 205 -10.52 -3.91 9.68
C GLN A 205 -11.82 -4.64 9.30
N LYS A 206 -12.29 -5.61 10.09
CA LYS A 206 -13.55 -6.33 9.79
C LYS A 206 -14.77 -5.42 9.95
N LEU A 207 -14.73 -4.49 10.90
CA LEU A 207 -15.77 -3.48 11.11
C LEU A 207 -15.79 -2.46 9.96
N SER A 208 -14.63 -1.99 9.50
CA SER A 208 -14.52 -1.01 8.41
C SER A 208 -14.78 -1.58 7.01
N ASN A 209 -14.45 -2.86 6.76
CA ASN A 209 -14.55 -3.48 5.42
C ASN A 209 -15.96 -3.95 5.03
N LYS A 210 -16.99 -3.80 5.87
CA LYS A 210 -18.39 -3.99 5.44
C LYS A 210 -18.86 -2.77 4.62
N LYS A 211 -18.62 -2.84 3.30
CA LYS A 211 -19.11 -1.96 2.21
C LYS A 211 -18.25 -0.73 1.85
N ASN A 212 -16.99 -0.92 1.44
CA ASN A 212 -16.27 0.11 0.69
C ASN A 212 -15.94 -0.41 -0.71
N ASN A 213 -16.92 -0.32 -1.62
CA ASN A 213 -16.64 -0.19 -3.04
C ASN A 213 -16.96 1.26 -3.43
N ASP A 214 -16.00 1.87 -4.11
CA ASP A 214 -16.12 2.96 -5.08
C ASP A 214 -15.71 4.40 -4.68
N ASN A 215 -14.96 4.96 -5.65
CA ASN A 215 -14.80 6.37 -6.05
C ASN A 215 -13.60 7.16 -5.50
N ILE A 216 -12.39 6.68 -5.79
CA ILE A 216 -11.25 7.57 -5.97
C ILE A 216 -11.41 8.29 -7.31
N VAL A 217 -11.93 9.51 -7.28
CA VAL A 217 -11.91 10.40 -8.45
C VAL A 217 -10.48 10.88 -8.65
N ASN A 218 -9.73 10.19 -9.51
CA ASN A 218 -8.45 10.68 -10.03
C ASN A 218 -8.70 11.92 -10.89
N ILE A 219 -8.69 13.10 -10.27
CA ILE A 219 -8.57 14.36 -10.99
C ILE A 219 -7.11 14.44 -11.42
N SER A 220 -6.82 14.02 -12.65
CA SER A 220 -5.48 14.14 -13.23
C SER A 220 -5.07 15.61 -13.24
N SER A 221 -3.93 15.89 -12.60
CA SER A 221 -3.27 17.19 -12.55
C SER A 221 -2.69 17.52 -13.93
N GLN A 222 -3.54 17.76 -14.94
CA GLN A 222 -3.07 18.31 -16.21
C GLN A 222 -2.68 19.77 -16.01
N ASN A 223 -1.39 20.05 -16.22
CA ASN A 223 -0.72 21.34 -16.38
C ASN A 223 -1.64 22.57 -16.30
N ILE A 224 -1.79 23.12 -15.09
CA ILE A 224 -2.41 24.43 -14.86
C ILE A 224 -1.27 25.46 -14.76
N GLU A 225 -0.72 25.85 -15.90
CA GLU A 225 -0.02 27.12 -16.02
C GLU A 225 -1.03 28.21 -16.40
N GLN A 226 -1.36 29.08 -15.43
CA GLN A 226 -1.86 30.47 -15.54
C GLN A 226 -2.49 30.85 -14.18
N SER A 227 -2.19 31.95 -13.49
CA SER A 227 -1.27 33.07 -13.66
C SER A 227 -0.66 33.33 -12.27
N TYR A 228 0.64 33.11 -12.10
CA TYR A 228 1.36 33.64 -10.94
C TYR A 228 1.37 35.16 -11.11
N LYS A 229 0.57 35.89 -10.33
CA LYS A 229 0.69 37.35 -10.23
C LYS A 229 1.86 37.62 -9.28
N PRO A 230 3.04 38.07 -9.77
CA PRO A 230 4.25 38.14 -8.95
C PRO A 230 4.21 39.17 -7.82
N ASN A 231 3.12 39.95 -7.71
CA ASN A 231 3.05 41.17 -6.91
C ASN A 231 1.90 41.14 -5.89
N PHE A 232 1.51 39.97 -5.34
CA PHE A 232 0.71 40.00 -4.11
C PHE A 232 1.60 40.52 -2.98
N GLN A 233 1.46 41.79 -2.66
CA GLN A 233 2.15 42.42 -1.54
C GLN A 233 1.32 42.20 -0.28
N TYR A 234 1.96 41.67 0.75
CA TYR A 234 1.40 41.56 2.09
C TYR A 234 2.41 42.15 3.08
N GLU A 235 1.90 42.65 4.20
CA GLU A 235 2.74 43.06 5.30
C GLU A 235 3.19 41.82 6.07
N LYS A 236 4.51 41.68 6.29
CA LYS A 236 5.04 40.56 7.07
C LYS A 236 4.57 40.73 8.52
N MET A 237 3.96 39.69 9.07
CA MET A 237 3.66 39.66 10.50
C MET A 237 4.95 39.49 11.31
N GLN A 238 5.14 40.33 12.31
CA GLN A 238 6.25 40.18 13.25
C GLN A 238 5.95 39.03 14.21
N ILE A 239 6.81 38.00 14.20
CA ILE A 239 6.81 36.95 15.20
C ILE A 239 7.54 37.48 16.42
N ILE A 240 6.86 37.46 17.57
CA ILE A 240 7.41 37.99 18.82
C ILE A 240 8.54 37.10 19.36
N GLN A 241 9.48 37.70 20.09
CA GLN A 241 10.41 36.95 20.93
C GLN A 241 9.63 36.30 22.09
N PRO A 242 9.95 35.05 22.51
CA PRO A 242 11.10 34.22 22.12
C PRO A 242 10.86 33.26 20.95
N TYR A 243 9.63 33.16 20.38
CA TYR A 243 9.29 32.17 19.35
C TYR A 243 10.26 32.11 18.18
N ILE A 244 10.73 33.27 17.71
CA ILE A 244 11.63 33.32 16.55
C ILE A 244 12.99 32.65 16.80
N GLN A 245 13.48 32.62 18.04
CA GLN A 245 14.73 31.91 18.39
C GLN A 245 14.54 30.41 18.27
N TYR A 246 13.45 29.89 18.85
CA TYR A 246 13.07 28.48 18.71
C TYR A 246 12.82 28.11 17.25
N PHE A 247 12.18 28.99 16.47
CA PHE A 247 11.78 28.65 15.11
C PHE A 247 12.92 28.53 14.12
N GLN A 248 14.10 29.05 14.44
CA GLN A 248 15.32 28.81 13.66
C GLN A 248 15.75 27.33 13.68
N GLU A 249 15.31 26.58 14.70
CA GLU A 249 15.64 25.16 14.88
C GLU A 249 14.51 24.21 14.44
N LEU A 250 13.44 24.71 13.82
CA LEU A 250 12.30 23.88 13.37
C LEU A 250 12.65 22.81 12.33
N GLU A 251 13.83 22.90 11.72
CA GLU A 251 14.32 21.85 10.83
C GLU A 251 15.10 20.75 11.57
N SER A 252 15.35 20.90 12.86
CA SER A 252 16.05 19.91 13.67
C SER A 252 15.07 18.84 14.17
N ARG A 253 15.52 17.59 14.15
CA ARG A 253 14.83 16.47 14.80
C ARG A 253 14.95 16.52 16.33
N GLU A 254 15.91 17.29 16.84
CA GLU A 254 16.13 17.54 18.27
C GLU A 254 15.29 18.68 18.82
N PHE A 255 14.51 19.34 17.96
CA PHE A 255 13.62 20.41 18.37
C PHE A 255 12.61 19.90 19.41
N SER A 256 12.74 20.37 20.65
CA SER A 256 11.87 19.97 21.75
C SER A 256 10.68 20.91 21.86
N ILE A 257 9.51 20.43 21.45
CA ILE A 257 8.29 21.21 21.57
C ILE A 257 7.88 21.49 23.02
N PHE A 258 8.33 20.62 23.93
CA PHE A 258 8.10 20.78 25.37
C PHE A 258 8.85 21.98 25.94
N GLU A 259 10.08 22.26 25.47
CA GLU A 259 10.84 23.44 25.90
C GLU A 259 10.17 24.72 25.39
N LEU A 260 9.73 24.74 24.12
CA LEU A 260 8.99 25.88 23.57
C LEU A 260 7.75 26.23 24.41
N PHE A 261 6.99 25.21 24.84
CA PHE A 261 5.75 25.42 25.58
C PHE A 261 5.95 25.77 27.07
N LYS A 262 7.06 25.38 27.69
CA LYS A 262 7.38 25.83 29.05
C LYS A 262 7.51 27.35 29.13
N GLU A 263 8.05 27.96 28.08
CA GLU A 263 8.38 29.38 28.04
C GLU A 263 7.29 30.26 27.41
N ASN A 264 6.30 29.65 26.74
CA ASN A 264 5.30 30.36 25.95
C ASN A 264 3.91 29.75 26.10
N LYS A 265 2.87 30.59 26.17
CA LYS A 265 1.48 30.13 26.33
C LYS A 265 0.55 30.66 25.25
N GLY A 266 0.19 29.80 24.30
CA GLY A 266 -1.11 29.79 23.62
C GLY A 266 -1.06 29.90 22.11
N ASN A 267 -0.05 30.60 21.58
CA ASN A 267 0.02 30.98 20.17
C ASN A 267 1.12 30.26 19.38
N GLU A 268 1.72 29.21 19.98
CA GLU A 268 2.89 28.50 19.42
C GLU A 268 2.57 27.96 18.01
N LEU A 269 1.41 27.30 17.86
CA LEU A 269 0.97 26.72 16.59
C LEU A 269 0.70 27.79 15.53
N ALA A 270 0.05 28.88 15.91
CA ALA A 270 -0.27 29.99 15.00
C ALA A 270 1.00 30.68 14.51
N TYR A 271 1.92 31.01 15.40
CA TYR A 271 3.20 31.59 15.02
C TYR A 271 4.05 30.62 14.21
N CYS A 272 4.04 29.33 14.52
CA CYS A 272 4.75 28.30 13.76
C CYS A 272 4.22 28.24 12.31
N LEU A 273 2.89 28.22 12.13
CA LEU A 273 2.28 28.27 10.79
C LEU A 273 2.69 29.52 10.02
N VAL A 274 2.61 30.70 10.65
CA VAL A 274 3.03 31.96 10.01
C VAL A 274 4.50 31.91 9.60
N TYR A 275 5.38 31.43 10.48
CA TYR A 275 6.80 31.26 10.19
C TYR A 275 7.02 30.32 9.00
N LEU A 276 6.43 29.13 9.03
CA LEU A 276 6.59 28.12 7.98
C LEU A 276 6.04 28.58 6.63
N PHE A 277 4.93 29.33 6.62
CA PHE A 277 4.36 29.90 5.39
C PHE A 277 5.28 30.97 4.78
N GLU A 278 5.89 31.81 5.62
CA GLU A 278 6.86 32.81 5.19
C GLU A 278 8.12 32.14 4.61
N GLN A 279 8.67 31.11 5.26
CA GLN A 279 9.86 30.37 4.81
C GLN A 279 9.65 29.56 3.52
N ASN A 280 8.41 29.48 3.02
CA ASN A 280 8.06 28.67 1.85
C ASN A 280 7.25 29.43 0.79
N ASP A 281 7.22 30.76 0.87
CA ASP A 281 6.53 31.65 -0.08
C ASP A 281 5.02 31.37 -0.22
N CYS A 282 4.41 30.75 0.79
CA CYS A 282 3.01 30.31 0.74
C CYS A 282 2.05 31.51 0.70
N PHE A 283 2.34 32.59 1.42
CA PHE A 283 1.50 33.80 1.46
C PHE A 283 1.34 34.45 0.07
N SER A 284 2.45 34.65 -0.64
CA SER A 284 2.48 35.18 -2.00
C SER A 284 1.64 34.34 -2.95
N TYR A 285 1.79 33.02 -2.89
CA TYR A 285 1.14 32.09 -3.82
C TYR A 285 -0.35 31.88 -3.51
N MET A 286 -0.73 31.91 -2.22
CA MET A 286 -2.11 31.73 -1.76
C MET A 286 -2.90 33.04 -1.71
N HIS A 287 -2.22 34.18 -1.89
CA HIS A 287 -2.79 35.51 -1.67
C HIS A 287 -3.41 35.65 -0.27
N LEU A 288 -2.70 35.13 0.72
CA LEU A 288 -3.17 35.04 2.11
C LEU A 288 -2.45 36.09 2.97
N ASN A 289 -3.20 36.84 3.77
CA ASN A 289 -2.62 37.74 4.76
C ASN A 289 -2.08 36.92 5.96
N PRO A 290 -0.82 37.14 6.40
CA PRO A 290 -0.28 36.49 7.60
C PRO A 290 -1.15 36.60 8.85
N GLU A 291 -1.80 37.75 9.08
CA GLU A 291 -2.70 37.94 10.21
C GLU A 291 -3.91 36.99 10.15
N GLN A 292 -4.44 36.75 8.96
CA GLN A 292 -5.56 35.83 8.76
C GLN A 292 -5.15 34.38 9.10
N LEU A 293 -3.95 33.97 8.68
CA LEU A 293 -3.41 32.65 9.04
C LEU A 293 -3.16 32.53 10.54
N PHE A 294 -2.67 33.59 11.17
CA PHE A 294 -2.45 33.62 12.62
C PHE A 294 -3.77 33.47 13.39
N LEU A 295 -4.81 34.22 13.01
CA LEU A 295 -6.14 34.12 13.62
C LEU A 295 -6.74 32.72 13.45
N PHE A 296 -6.63 32.15 12.25
CA PHE A 296 -7.01 30.76 11.99
C PHE A 296 -6.23 29.78 12.88
N GLY A 297 -4.90 29.90 12.92
CA GLY A 297 -4.04 29.03 13.74
C GLY A 297 -4.37 29.09 15.23
N ASN A 298 -4.69 30.28 15.76
CA ASN A 298 -5.14 30.44 17.15
C ASN A 298 -6.49 29.78 17.37
N ARG A 299 -7.42 29.94 16.43
CA ARG A 299 -8.74 29.32 16.50
C ARG A 299 -8.65 27.79 16.47
N ILE A 300 -7.76 27.23 15.66
CA ILE A 300 -7.45 25.79 15.63
C ILE A 300 -6.83 25.37 16.96
N SER A 301 -5.82 26.08 17.46
CA SER A 301 -5.17 25.82 18.77
C SER A 301 -6.19 25.76 19.92
N GLN A 302 -7.19 26.64 19.92
CA GLN A 302 -8.28 26.65 20.90
C GLN A 302 -9.26 25.46 20.77
N GLY A 303 -9.32 24.81 19.62
CA GLY A 303 -10.17 23.64 19.41
C GLY A 303 -9.55 22.33 19.92
N TYR A 304 -8.25 22.32 20.20
CA TYR A 304 -7.60 21.17 20.83
C TYR A 304 -7.94 21.13 22.33
N LYS A 305 -8.32 19.95 22.82
CA LYS A 305 -8.58 19.71 24.23
C LYS A 305 -7.27 19.47 24.98
N ASP A 306 -7.30 19.63 26.30
CA ASP A 306 -6.16 19.36 27.19
C ASP A 306 -6.04 17.85 27.50
N ASN A 307 -6.05 17.02 26.45
CA ASN A 307 -5.77 15.59 26.55
C ASN A 307 -4.27 15.36 26.86
N PRO A 308 -3.86 14.24 27.47
CA PRO A 308 -2.45 13.97 27.72
C PRO A 308 -1.57 13.98 26.45
N TYR A 309 -2.05 13.38 25.35
CA TYR A 309 -1.35 13.23 24.07
C TYR A 309 -2.00 14.04 22.95
N HIS A 310 -3.23 13.73 22.54
CA HIS A 310 -3.90 14.34 21.38
C HIS A 310 -4.38 15.76 21.70
N ASN A 311 -3.43 16.69 21.81
CA ASN A 311 -3.61 18.09 22.16
C ASN A 311 -2.83 19.00 21.20
N LYS A 312 -2.86 20.32 21.43
CA LYS A 312 -2.18 21.31 20.57
C LYS A 312 -0.65 21.14 20.47
N LEU A 313 0.00 20.49 21.44
CA LEU A 313 1.44 20.19 21.36
C LEU A 313 1.71 19.09 20.36
N HIS A 314 0.88 18.04 20.32
CA HIS A 314 0.98 16.98 19.33
C HIS A 314 0.78 17.53 17.93
N SER A 315 -0.29 18.32 17.72
CA SER A 315 -0.53 19.05 16.47
C SER A 315 0.69 19.85 15.99
N LEU A 316 1.37 20.54 16.90
CA LEU A 316 2.54 21.32 16.61
C LEU A 316 3.78 20.45 16.33
N ASP A 317 3.96 19.33 17.04
CA ASP A 317 5.02 18.36 16.77
C ASP A 317 4.86 17.72 15.38
N VAL A 318 3.63 17.35 15.00
CA VAL A 318 3.33 16.82 13.66
C VAL A 318 3.57 17.87 12.58
N THR A 319 3.17 19.13 12.83
CA THR A 319 3.42 20.26 11.91
C THR A 319 4.93 20.52 11.72
N GLN A 320 5.71 20.50 12.80
CA GLN A 320 7.15 20.65 12.76
C GLN A 320 7.83 19.47 12.04
N THR A 321 7.38 18.25 12.31
CA THR A 321 7.91 17.03 11.68
C THR A 321 7.64 17.04 10.18
N MET A 322 6.48 17.56 9.74
CA MET A 322 6.20 17.77 8.33
C MET A 322 7.22 18.71 7.67
N ASN A 323 7.59 19.80 8.35
CA ASN A 323 8.67 20.68 7.87
C ASN A 323 10.03 19.95 7.79
N PHE A 324 10.35 19.09 8.75
CA PHE A 324 11.55 18.25 8.69
C PHE A 324 11.58 17.39 7.42
N PHE A 325 10.49 16.68 7.09
CA PHE A 325 10.43 15.88 5.86
C PHE A 325 10.52 16.73 4.59
N ILE A 326 9.84 17.89 4.56
CA ILE A 326 9.85 18.80 3.41
C ILE A 326 11.26 19.37 3.16
N LYS A 327 11.97 19.76 4.23
CA LYS A 327 13.26 20.46 4.15
C LYS A 327 14.46 19.52 4.21
N ARG A 328 14.57 18.71 5.28
CA ARG A 328 15.75 17.87 5.55
C ARG A 328 15.71 16.53 4.83
N CYS A 329 14.52 15.95 4.63
CA CYS A 329 14.39 14.76 3.78
C CYS A 329 14.16 15.11 2.30
N LEU A 330 14.26 16.38 1.92
CA LEU A 330 14.16 16.87 0.54
C LEU A 330 12.84 16.54 -0.17
N PHE A 331 11.74 16.32 0.57
CA PHE A 331 10.45 15.98 -0.06
C PHE A 331 9.93 17.10 -0.97
N LYS A 332 10.28 18.37 -0.70
CA LYS A 332 10.00 19.49 -1.62
C LYS A 332 10.49 19.19 -3.04
N ASN A 333 11.69 18.63 -3.17
CA ASN A 333 12.34 18.35 -4.45
C ASN A 333 11.86 17.03 -5.06
N VAL A 334 11.77 15.99 -4.22
CA VAL A 334 11.32 14.65 -4.61
C VAL A 334 9.87 14.69 -5.10
N GLY A 335 8.97 15.28 -4.32
CA GLY A 335 7.56 15.43 -4.63
C GLY A 335 7.24 16.60 -5.58
N GLY A 336 8.23 17.42 -5.95
CA GLY A 336 8.01 18.58 -6.81
C GLY A 336 6.95 19.53 -6.27
N LEU A 337 7.04 19.84 -4.97
CA LEU A 337 6.01 20.58 -4.26
C LEU A 337 6.06 22.07 -4.59
N ASN A 338 4.91 22.63 -4.96
CA ASN A 338 4.73 24.08 -5.06
C ASN A 338 4.32 24.68 -3.68
N PRO A 339 4.40 26.01 -3.51
CA PRO A 339 4.04 26.65 -2.24
C PRO A 339 2.60 26.39 -1.74
N LEU A 340 1.64 26.19 -2.66
CA LEU A 340 0.26 25.84 -2.27
C LEU A 340 0.21 24.44 -1.66
N GLU A 341 0.89 23.47 -2.27
CA GLU A 341 0.97 22.09 -1.75
C GLU A 341 1.68 22.06 -0.40
N ILE A 342 2.80 22.78 -0.24
CA ILE A 342 3.51 22.90 1.05
C ILE A 342 2.60 23.50 2.13
N GLY A 343 1.95 24.62 1.85
CA GLY A 343 1.00 25.24 2.79
C GLY A 343 -0.17 24.32 3.12
N THR A 344 -0.66 23.55 2.15
CA THR A 344 -1.70 22.53 2.34
C THR A 344 -1.25 21.43 3.30
N MET A 345 -0.01 20.95 3.18
CA MET A 345 0.54 19.92 4.08
C MET A 345 0.69 20.44 5.51
N TYR A 346 1.16 21.68 5.71
CA TYR A 346 1.22 22.28 7.04
C TYR A 346 -0.16 22.48 7.67
N ILE A 347 -1.15 22.92 6.88
CA ILE A 347 -2.53 23.05 7.38
C ILE A 347 -3.09 21.68 7.75
N ALA A 348 -2.91 20.66 6.91
CA ALA A 348 -3.35 19.29 7.20
C ALA A 348 -2.74 18.77 8.50
N ALA A 349 -1.43 18.92 8.69
CA ALA A 349 -0.75 18.56 9.93
C ALA A 349 -1.29 19.32 11.15
N ALA A 350 -1.53 20.62 11.04
CA ALA A 350 -2.03 21.42 12.15
C ALA A 350 -3.46 21.05 12.59
N ILE A 351 -4.30 20.54 11.69
CA ILE A 351 -5.72 20.25 11.97
C ILE A 351 -6.05 18.77 12.12
N HIS A 352 -5.09 17.87 11.88
CA HIS A 352 -5.39 16.43 11.71
C HIS A 352 -6.14 15.81 12.89
N ASP A 353 -5.94 16.33 14.12
CA ASP A 353 -6.57 15.87 15.37
C ASP A 353 -7.49 16.92 16.05
N LEU A 354 -7.97 17.91 15.29
CA LEU A 354 -8.78 19.00 15.86
C LEU A 354 -10.05 18.49 16.57
N GLU A 355 -10.26 18.88 17.83
CA GLU A 355 -11.36 18.43 18.71
C GLU A 355 -11.29 16.96 19.16
N HIS A 356 -10.14 16.28 19.04
CA HIS A 356 -9.95 14.91 19.52
C HIS A 356 -10.43 14.74 20.98
N PRO A 357 -11.28 13.74 21.30
CA PRO A 357 -11.90 13.61 22.61
C PRO A 357 -11.04 12.87 23.65
N GLY A 358 -9.90 12.33 23.26
CA GLY A 358 -9.03 11.55 24.14
C GLY A 358 -9.30 10.04 24.08
N PHE A 359 -10.11 9.58 23.14
CA PHE A 359 -10.48 8.17 22.98
C PHE A 359 -10.53 7.80 21.50
N ASN A 360 -9.96 6.65 21.15
CA ASN A 360 -9.77 6.20 19.77
C ASN A 360 -11.09 5.82 19.05
N ASN A 361 -11.03 5.56 17.74
CA ASN A 361 -12.18 5.21 16.92
C ASN A 361 -12.93 3.95 17.44
N LEU A 362 -12.21 2.92 17.89
CA LEU A 362 -12.83 1.70 18.43
C LEU A 362 -13.68 2.01 19.67
N TYR A 363 -13.19 2.86 20.56
CA TYR A 363 -13.96 3.35 21.70
C TYR A 363 -15.22 4.11 21.25
N GLN A 364 -15.09 5.03 20.28
CA GLN A 364 -16.24 5.79 19.77
C GLN A 364 -17.36 4.85 19.28
N ILE A 365 -16.99 3.79 18.56
CA ILE A 365 -17.90 2.80 17.99
C ILE A 365 -18.55 1.96 19.10
N ASN A 366 -17.74 1.41 20.02
CA ASN A 366 -18.24 0.55 21.10
C ASN A 366 -19.16 1.31 22.06
N MET A 367 -18.82 2.56 22.37
CA MET A 367 -19.66 3.47 23.17
C MET A 367 -20.84 4.06 22.40
N LYS A 368 -20.94 3.82 21.08
CA LYS A 368 -21.99 4.36 20.20
C LYS A 368 -22.12 5.88 20.34
N THR A 369 -20.99 6.58 20.34
CA THR A 369 -20.99 8.03 20.49
C THR A 369 -21.64 8.72 19.29
N GLU A 370 -22.03 9.97 19.46
CA GLU A 370 -22.61 10.78 18.37
C GLU A 370 -21.69 10.83 17.14
N LEU A 371 -20.36 10.82 17.33
CA LEU A 371 -19.42 10.81 16.21
C LEU A 371 -19.46 9.49 15.45
N ALA A 372 -19.48 8.35 16.15
CA ALA A 372 -19.59 7.04 15.52
C ALA A 372 -20.89 6.90 14.73
N ILE A 373 -22.01 7.33 15.31
CA ILE A 373 -23.32 7.33 14.63
C ILE A 373 -23.31 8.25 13.40
N LEU A 374 -22.82 9.49 13.56
CA LEU A 374 -22.81 10.49 12.49
C LEU A 374 -21.99 10.03 11.28
N TYR A 375 -20.84 9.39 11.52
CA TYR A 375 -19.93 8.93 10.48
C TYR A 375 -20.08 7.45 10.14
N ASN A 376 -21.13 6.79 10.66
CA ASN A 376 -21.46 5.40 10.38
C ASN A 376 -20.27 4.46 10.59
N ASP A 377 -19.57 4.65 11.72
CA ASP A 377 -18.40 3.87 12.15
C ASP A 377 -17.17 3.93 11.20
N ARG A 378 -17.16 4.86 10.24
CA ARG A 378 -16.06 5.00 9.25
C ARG A 378 -15.17 6.17 9.59
N SER A 379 -13.98 5.88 10.11
CA SER A 379 -12.99 6.89 10.55
C SER A 379 -13.68 8.07 11.28
N PRO A 380 -14.47 7.82 12.36
CA PRO A 380 -15.28 8.85 12.97
C PRO A 380 -14.51 10.10 13.38
N LEU A 381 -13.31 9.94 13.93
CA LEU A 381 -12.47 11.03 14.41
C LEU A 381 -11.88 11.83 13.24
N GLU A 382 -11.27 11.17 12.25
CA GLU A 382 -10.64 11.81 11.10
C GLU A 382 -11.68 12.61 10.29
N ASN A 383 -12.88 12.04 10.09
CA ASN A 383 -13.99 12.77 9.48
C ASN A 383 -14.47 13.95 10.33
N HIS A 384 -14.42 13.84 11.66
CA HIS A 384 -14.74 14.92 12.57
C HIS A 384 -13.73 16.07 12.46
N HIS A 385 -12.43 15.79 12.52
CA HIS A 385 -11.34 16.77 12.40
C HIS A 385 -11.47 17.60 11.11
N ILE A 386 -11.71 16.90 9.98
CA ILE A 386 -11.98 17.53 8.68
C ILE A 386 -13.26 18.38 8.74
N SER A 387 -14.39 17.78 9.13
CA SER A 387 -15.70 18.43 9.14
C SER A 387 -15.70 19.69 9.98
N LYS A 388 -15.14 19.62 11.19
CA LYS A 388 -15.02 20.75 12.09
C LYS A 388 -14.19 21.87 11.48
N THR A 389 -13.02 21.56 10.94
CA THR A 389 -12.16 22.57 10.30
C THR A 389 -12.92 23.35 9.22
N TYR A 390 -13.67 22.64 8.37
CA TYR A 390 -14.43 23.33 7.31
C TYR A 390 -15.69 24.05 7.78
N ARG A 391 -16.27 23.66 8.93
CA ARG A 391 -17.30 24.48 9.58
C ARG A 391 -16.71 25.79 10.10
N ILE A 392 -15.50 25.77 10.67
CA ILE A 392 -14.78 26.98 11.11
C ILE A 392 -14.49 27.87 9.89
N ILE A 393 -13.85 27.33 8.85
CA ILE A 393 -13.49 28.06 7.62
C ILE A 393 -14.69 28.73 6.96
N ASN A 394 -15.86 28.08 6.94
CA ASN A 394 -17.03 28.59 6.23
C ASN A 394 -18.01 29.39 7.11
N GLY A 395 -18.00 29.16 8.43
CA GLY A 395 -19.01 29.68 9.35
C GLY A 395 -18.52 30.79 10.27
N GLU A 396 -17.21 30.88 10.52
CA GLU A 396 -16.62 31.87 11.43
C GLU A 396 -15.96 33.02 10.65
N GLN A 397 -16.05 34.23 11.20
CA GLN A 397 -15.52 35.43 10.57
C GLN A 397 -13.99 35.36 10.43
N ASP A 398 -13.46 35.80 9.29
CA ASP A 398 -12.03 35.88 8.99
C ASP A 398 -11.26 34.54 9.00
N MET A 399 -11.93 33.40 9.19
CA MET A 399 -11.30 32.08 9.24
C MET A 399 -11.02 31.44 7.88
N ASN A 400 -11.56 32.00 6.79
CA ASN A 400 -11.39 31.42 5.46
C ASN A 400 -10.03 31.74 4.83
N ILE A 401 -9.01 30.96 5.21
CA ILE A 401 -7.64 31.08 4.70
C ILE A 401 -7.46 30.69 3.20
N PHE A 402 -8.54 30.23 2.55
CA PHE A 402 -8.53 29.86 1.13
C PHE A 402 -9.35 30.81 0.26
N ILE A 403 -9.91 31.89 0.83
CA ILE A 403 -10.90 32.75 0.17
C ILE A 403 -10.40 33.36 -1.14
N ASN A 404 -9.11 33.71 -1.21
CA ASN A 404 -8.49 34.35 -2.37
C ASN A 404 -8.01 33.36 -3.45
N LEU A 405 -8.12 32.05 -3.20
CA LEU A 405 -7.86 31.02 -4.21
C LEU A 405 -9.02 30.91 -5.20
N SER A 406 -8.73 30.50 -6.44
CA SER A 406 -9.79 30.13 -7.37
C SER A 406 -10.58 28.92 -6.87
N LYS A 407 -11.84 28.78 -7.29
CA LYS A 407 -12.70 27.65 -6.87
C LYS A 407 -12.09 26.28 -7.18
N ASN A 408 -11.38 26.15 -8.29
CA ASN A 408 -10.65 24.93 -8.63
C ASN A 408 -9.52 24.64 -7.65
N LYS A 409 -8.71 25.65 -7.28
CA LYS A 409 -7.65 25.50 -6.28
C LYS A 409 -8.23 25.18 -4.90
N GLN A 410 -9.32 25.83 -4.48
CA GLN A 410 -10.03 25.50 -3.23
C GLN A 410 -10.48 24.03 -3.21
N LYS A 411 -11.02 23.52 -4.32
CA LYS A 411 -11.43 22.10 -4.45
C LYS A 411 -10.23 21.16 -4.32
N ILE A 412 -9.11 21.47 -4.98
CA ILE A 412 -7.88 20.66 -4.93
C ILE A 412 -7.32 20.63 -3.50
N VAL A 413 -7.12 21.79 -2.88
CA VAL A 413 -6.64 21.90 -1.49
C VAL A 413 -7.53 21.11 -0.54
N ARG A 414 -8.85 21.24 -0.68
CA ARG A 414 -9.81 20.48 0.12
C ARG A 414 -9.66 18.98 -0.06
N ASN A 415 -9.55 18.52 -1.29
CA ASN A 415 -9.38 17.11 -1.59
C ASN A 415 -8.07 16.55 -1.03
N ASN A 416 -6.99 17.32 -1.08
CA ASN A 416 -5.69 16.92 -0.55
C ASN A 416 -5.72 16.82 0.97
N ILE A 417 -6.30 17.82 1.67
CA ILE A 417 -6.45 17.80 3.13
C ILE A 417 -7.28 16.60 3.58
N ILE A 418 -8.42 16.34 2.92
CA ILE A 418 -9.28 15.20 3.25
C ILE A 418 -8.51 13.89 3.13
N GLN A 419 -7.84 13.67 2.00
CA GLN A 419 -7.11 12.42 1.77
C GLN A 419 -5.93 12.24 2.74
N MET A 420 -5.23 13.32 3.09
CA MET A 420 -4.12 13.26 4.04
C MET A 420 -4.61 12.89 5.44
N ILE A 421 -5.67 13.55 5.94
CA ILE A 421 -6.18 13.30 7.30
C ILE A 421 -6.87 11.94 7.40
N ILE A 422 -7.60 11.49 6.37
CA ILE A 422 -8.16 10.13 6.39
C ILE A 422 -7.06 9.06 6.46
N ALA A 423 -5.88 9.33 5.88
CA ALA A 423 -4.76 8.39 5.92
C ALA A 423 -4.03 8.31 7.27
N THR A 424 -4.38 9.16 8.26
CA THR A 424 -3.83 9.05 9.63
C THR A 424 -4.60 8.02 10.47
N ASP A 425 -5.77 7.56 10.01
CA ASP A 425 -6.50 6.47 10.67
C ASP A 425 -5.65 5.19 10.66
N MET A 426 -5.23 4.77 11.85
CA MET A 426 -4.37 3.61 12.06
C MET A 426 -4.94 2.30 11.51
N SER A 427 -6.25 2.20 11.30
CA SER A 427 -6.88 1.01 10.68
C SER A 427 -6.45 0.80 9.23
N TYR A 428 -5.98 1.85 8.54
CA TYR A 428 -5.44 1.74 7.17
C TYR A 428 -3.93 1.54 7.10
N HIS A 429 -3.20 1.60 8.23
CA HIS A 429 -1.74 1.62 8.27
C HIS A 429 -1.07 0.54 7.39
N PHE A 430 -1.38 -0.74 7.60
CA PHE A 430 -0.74 -1.81 6.81
C PHE A 430 -1.22 -1.83 5.35
N SER A 431 -2.49 -1.51 5.09
CA SER A 431 -3.02 -1.43 3.72
C SER A 431 -2.37 -0.32 2.91
N ASP A 432 -2.14 0.85 3.51
CA ASP A 432 -1.50 1.98 2.86
C ASP A 432 0.01 1.76 2.71
N MET A 433 0.67 1.15 3.70
CA MET A 433 2.06 0.70 3.57
C MET A 433 2.23 -0.27 2.39
N ALA A 434 1.35 -1.28 2.30
CA ALA A 434 1.37 -2.25 1.20
C ALA A 434 1.09 -1.58 -0.16
N LYS A 435 0.14 -0.64 -0.22
CA LYS A 435 -0.17 0.15 -1.42
C LYS A 435 1.04 0.96 -1.87
N LEU A 436 1.72 1.64 -0.95
CA LEU A 436 2.93 2.40 -1.25
C LEU A 436 4.07 1.49 -1.75
N LYS A 437 4.32 0.38 -1.06
CA LYS A 437 5.32 -0.62 -1.49
C LYS A 437 5.03 -1.19 -2.87
N GLY A 438 3.75 -1.45 -3.16
CA GLY A 438 3.27 -1.89 -4.46
C GLY A 438 3.52 -0.86 -5.56
N ARG A 439 3.18 0.41 -5.31
CA ARG A 439 3.39 1.52 -6.27
C ARG A 439 4.86 1.83 -6.49
N THR A 440 5.67 1.92 -5.43
CA THR A 440 7.12 2.18 -5.56
C THR A 440 7.88 1.08 -6.32
N SER A 441 7.31 -0.13 -6.40
CA SER A 441 7.87 -1.23 -7.19
C SER A 441 7.53 -1.18 -8.69
N THR A 442 6.69 -0.24 -9.16
CA THR A 442 6.34 -0.13 -10.58
C THR A 442 7.22 0.88 -11.33
N ASN A 443 7.47 0.62 -12.62
CA ASN A 443 8.35 1.48 -13.44
C ASN A 443 7.79 2.88 -13.70
N ASP A 444 6.48 3.06 -13.55
CA ASP A 444 5.74 4.32 -13.75
C ASP A 444 5.55 5.12 -12.45
N PHE A 445 6.13 4.68 -11.33
CA PHE A 445 6.03 5.40 -10.07
C PHE A 445 6.55 6.84 -10.22
N ASN A 446 5.71 7.82 -9.93
CA ASN A 446 6.08 9.23 -10.05
C ASN A 446 5.54 10.06 -8.87
N PRO A 447 6.39 10.35 -7.86
CA PRO A 447 5.99 11.12 -6.67
C PRO A 447 5.73 12.60 -6.98
N LYS A 448 6.01 13.08 -8.19
CA LYS A 448 5.73 14.47 -8.64
C LYS A 448 4.38 14.62 -9.32
N GLU A 449 3.76 13.52 -9.71
CA GLU A 449 2.52 13.53 -10.50
C GLU A 449 1.51 12.55 -9.90
N ILE A 450 1.33 11.38 -10.53
CA ILE A 450 0.25 10.44 -10.21
C ILE A 450 0.34 9.86 -8.80
N ASP A 451 1.54 9.72 -8.24
CA ASP A 451 1.75 9.19 -6.89
C ASP A 451 1.98 10.27 -5.82
N LYS A 452 1.92 11.56 -6.21
CA LYS A 452 2.18 12.67 -5.27
C LYS A 452 1.27 12.64 -4.06
N GLN A 453 -0.04 12.45 -4.27
CA GLN A 453 -1.01 12.41 -3.18
C GLN A 453 -0.76 11.23 -2.22
N LEU A 454 -0.40 10.06 -2.75
CA LEU A 454 -0.05 8.90 -1.92
C LEU A 454 1.17 9.20 -1.03
N CYS A 455 2.19 9.86 -1.60
CA CYS A 455 3.37 10.27 -0.84
C CYS A 455 3.02 11.31 0.24
N MET A 456 2.17 12.29 -0.07
CA MET A 456 1.72 13.30 0.90
C MET A 456 0.92 12.67 2.05
N ASN A 457 0.00 11.75 1.75
CA ASN A 457 -0.76 10.98 2.75
C ASN A 457 0.19 10.20 3.67
N THR A 458 1.12 9.46 3.06
CA THR A 458 2.11 8.64 3.79
C THR A 458 2.94 9.49 4.73
N LEU A 459 3.41 10.66 4.28
CA LEU A 459 4.24 11.52 5.11
C LEU A 459 3.47 12.18 6.25
N LEU A 460 2.18 12.52 6.09
CA LEU A 460 1.40 13.00 7.22
C LEU A 460 1.25 11.89 8.27
N HIS A 461 0.91 10.67 7.83
CA HIS A 461 0.84 9.51 8.72
C HIS A 461 2.17 9.28 9.45
N ALA A 462 3.29 9.35 8.72
CA ALA A 462 4.62 9.22 9.30
C ALA A 462 4.91 10.29 10.35
N CYS A 463 4.48 11.55 10.12
CA CYS A 463 4.63 12.63 11.09
C CYS A 463 3.84 12.35 12.36
N ASP A 464 2.62 11.82 12.23
CA ASP A 464 1.72 11.51 13.33
C ASP A 464 2.33 10.42 14.25
N ILE A 465 2.85 9.35 13.67
CA ILE A 465 3.54 8.27 14.42
C ILE A 465 5.04 8.52 14.63
N SER A 466 5.52 9.77 14.52
CA SER A 466 6.96 10.07 14.49
C SER A 466 7.68 10.07 15.83
N ASN A 467 6.99 9.87 16.96
CA ASN A 467 7.64 9.98 18.26
C ASN A 467 8.86 9.06 18.43
N PRO A 468 8.85 7.78 17.99
CA PRO A 468 10.03 6.93 18.04
C PRO A 468 11.15 7.35 17.08
N PHE A 469 10.85 8.25 16.14
CA PHE A 469 11.82 8.87 15.24
C PHE A 469 12.51 10.10 15.88
N LYS A 470 12.11 10.54 17.08
CA LYS A 470 12.75 11.65 17.83
C LYS A 470 13.84 11.13 18.80
N PRO A 471 14.74 11.99 19.30
CA PRO A 471 15.66 11.61 20.38
C PRO A 471 14.93 11.06 21.60
N PHE A 472 15.56 10.11 22.31
CA PHE A 472 14.92 9.32 23.36
C PHE A 472 14.19 10.14 24.42
N HIS A 473 14.77 11.25 24.90
CA HIS A 473 14.13 12.08 25.93
C HIS A 473 12.80 12.73 25.47
N ILE A 474 12.68 13.08 24.19
CA ILE A 474 11.44 13.60 23.58
C ILE A 474 10.46 12.43 23.42
N TYR A 475 10.95 11.31 22.87
CA TYR A 475 10.15 10.12 22.64
C TYR A 475 9.55 9.58 23.95
N GLN A 476 10.35 9.46 25.01
CA GLN A 476 9.91 8.99 26.32
C GLN A 476 8.77 9.85 26.89
N ASN A 477 8.84 11.18 26.72
CA ASN A 477 7.77 12.08 27.17
C ASN A 477 6.47 11.82 26.40
N TRP A 478 6.56 11.67 25.07
CA TRP A 478 5.40 11.31 24.25
C TRP A 478 4.83 9.92 24.55
N ALA A 479 5.70 8.92 24.74
CA ALA A 479 5.31 7.56 25.12
C ALA A 479 4.52 7.53 26.43
N ASN A 480 4.97 8.28 27.44
CA ASN A 480 4.25 8.39 28.71
C ASN A 480 2.88 9.08 28.54
N ARG A 481 2.80 10.11 27.68
CA ARG A 481 1.55 10.84 27.41
C ARG A 481 0.53 9.99 26.67
N VAL A 482 0.93 9.27 25.62
CA VAL A 482 0.01 8.42 24.85
C VAL A 482 -0.51 7.27 25.70
N LEU A 483 0.35 6.65 26.52
CA LEU A 483 -0.08 5.59 27.43
C LEU A 483 -0.98 6.10 28.55
N GLU A 484 -0.74 7.29 29.10
CA GLU A 484 -1.67 7.89 30.07
C GLU A 484 -3.05 8.12 29.43
N GLU A 485 -3.12 8.58 28.18
CA GLU A 485 -4.38 8.74 27.46
C GLU A 485 -5.07 7.39 27.20
N PHE A 486 -4.32 6.37 26.79
CA PHE A 486 -4.85 5.00 26.65
C PHE A 486 -5.37 4.44 27.97
N TRP A 487 -4.71 4.73 29.09
CA TRP A 487 -5.16 4.26 30.40
C TRP A 487 -6.41 4.99 30.88
N ILE A 488 -6.57 6.28 30.58
CA ILE A 488 -7.83 6.99 30.79
C ILE A 488 -8.96 6.35 29.96
N GLN A 489 -8.67 5.97 28.71
CA GLN A 489 -9.61 5.21 27.90
C GLN A 489 -9.98 3.87 28.55
N GLY A 490 -8.99 3.07 28.97
CA GLY A 490 -9.26 1.76 29.57
C GLY A 490 -9.99 1.83 30.91
N ASP A 491 -9.76 2.88 31.70
CA ASP A 491 -10.55 3.15 32.90
C ASP A 491 -12.01 3.46 32.57
N SER A 492 -12.25 4.24 31.51
CA SER A 492 -13.59 4.51 31.02
C SER A 492 -14.26 3.23 30.49
N GLU A 493 -13.56 2.43 29.68
CA GLU A 493 -14.06 1.14 29.16
C GLU A 493 -14.45 0.21 30.31
N ARG A 494 -13.58 0.06 31.33
CA ARG A 494 -13.85 -0.73 32.53
C ARG A 494 -15.09 -0.24 33.28
N SER A 495 -15.27 1.07 33.43
CA SER A 495 -16.43 1.64 34.14
C SER A 495 -17.76 1.52 33.38
N ASN A 496 -17.70 1.28 32.07
CA ASN A 496 -18.86 1.09 31.20
C ASN A 496 -19.07 -0.38 30.79
N ASP A 497 -18.43 -1.32 31.50
CA ASP A 497 -18.50 -2.76 31.24
C ASP A 497 -18.12 -3.14 29.79
N LEU A 498 -17.23 -2.36 29.17
CA LEU A 498 -16.67 -2.67 27.86
C LEU A 498 -15.40 -3.51 28.00
N PRO A 499 -15.10 -4.37 27.00
CA PRO A 499 -13.77 -4.97 26.89
C PRO A 499 -12.71 -3.87 26.83
N ILE A 500 -11.68 -3.97 27.68
CA ILE A 500 -10.59 -2.99 27.69
C ILE A 500 -9.74 -3.23 26.44
N SER A 501 -9.54 -2.17 25.66
CA SER A 501 -8.74 -2.17 24.45
C SER A 501 -7.28 -2.52 24.75
N TYR A 502 -6.57 -3.10 23.78
CA TYR A 502 -5.17 -3.44 23.95
C TYR A 502 -4.33 -2.19 24.32
N LEU A 503 -3.32 -2.34 25.18
CA LEU A 503 -2.54 -1.28 25.87
C LEU A 503 -3.32 -0.33 26.78
N CYS A 504 -4.66 -0.36 26.79
CA CYS A 504 -5.46 0.57 27.57
C CYS A 504 -5.60 0.16 29.04
N ASP A 505 -5.20 -1.06 29.41
CA ASP A 505 -5.15 -1.48 30.81
C ASP A 505 -3.80 -1.16 31.48
N ARG A 506 -3.79 -0.16 32.36
CA ARG A 506 -2.62 0.24 33.17
C ARG A 506 -2.09 -0.86 34.09
N TYR A 507 -2.89 -1.89 34.37
CA TYR A 507 -2.49 -3.01 35.24
C TYR A 507 -1.88 -4.18 34.48
N THR A 508 -1.85 -4.15 33.15
CA THR A 508 -1.24 -5.22 32.32
C THR A 508 -0.18 -4.69 31.34
N THR A 509 -0.12 -3.38 31.14
CA THR A 509 0.74 -2.75 30.13
C THR A 509 2.13 -2.41 30.67
N ASN A 510 3.16 -3.05 30.12
CA ASN A 510 4.55 -2.64 30.34
C ASN A 510 4.96 -1.58 29.30
N ILE A 511 5.33 -0.38 29.76
CA ILE A 511 5.70 0.75 28.88
C ILE A 511 6.85 0.34 27.94
N ALA A 512 8.00 -0.08 28.47
CA ALA A 512 9.16 -0.42 27.65
C ALA A 512 8.85 -1.47 26.58
N LYS A 513 8.22 -2.59 26.96
CA LYS A 513 7.84 -3.65 26.01
C LYS A 513 6.90 -3.15 24.93
N SER A 514 5.89 -2.36 25.32
CA SER A 514 4.95 -1.77 24.35
C SER A 514 5.66 -0.87 23.33
N GLN A 515 6.62 -0.05 23.77
CA GLN A 515 7.34 0.87 22.89
C GLN A 515 8.35 0.14 21.98
N ILE A 516 8.99 -0.93 22.47
CA ILE A 516 9.84 -1.80 21.65
C ILE A 516 9.00 -2.46 20.55
N GLY A 517 7.83 -3.02 20.89
CA GLY A 517 6.91 -3.59 19.92
C GLY A 517 6.42 -2.56 18.89
N PHE A 518 6.07 -1.36 19.34
CA PHE A 518 5.63 -0.29 18.45
C PHE A 518 6.69 0.10 17.42
N ILE A 519 7.97 0.18 17.83
CA ILE A 519 9.09 0.40 16.90
C ILE A 519 9.18 -0.74 15.88
N ASP A 520 9.27 -1.98 16.37
CA ASP A 520 9.59 -3.14 15.54
C ASP A 520 8.50 -3.48 14.51
N PHE A 521 7.23 -3.31 14.88
CA PHE A 521 6.10 -3.79 14.08
C PHE A 521 5.35 -2.70 13.32
N ILE A 522 5.44 -1.44 13.74
CA ILE A 522 4.68 -0.33 13.15
C ILE A 522 5.61 0.70 12.55
N VAL A 523 6.40 1.37 13.38
CA VAL A 523 7.05 2.61 12.97
C VAL A 523 8.25 2.32 12.05
N LYS A 524 9.15 1.42 12.45
CA LYS A 524 10.34 1.13 11.65
C LYS A 524 9.99 0.54 10.28
N PRO A 525 9.12 -0.49 10.14
CA PRO A 525 8.73 -1.01 8.83
C PRO A 525 8.12 0.05 7.92
N PHE A 526 7.29 0.94 8.48
CA PHE A 526 6.66 2.02 7.73
C PHE A 526 7.69 3.01 7.18
N TYR A 527 8.65 3.43 8.01
CA TYR A 527 9.73 4.32 7.61
C TYR A 527 10.71 3.69 6.61
N GLU A 528 10.94 2.37 6.68
CA GLU A 528 11.71 1.64 5.67
C GLU A 528 11.03 1.69 4.29
N VAL A 529 9.69 1.59 4.24
CA VAL A 529 8.93 1.75 2.99
C VAL A 529 8.98 3.20 2.48
N ILE A 530 8.97 4.20 3.36
CA ILE A 530 9.14 5.61 2.98
C ILE A 530 10.48 5.84 2.26
N CYS A 531 11.54 5.17 2.69
CA CYS A 531 12.86 5.27 2.06
C CYS A 531 12.87 4.88 0.57
N LEU A 532 11.89 4.11 0.11
CA LEU A 532 11.76 3.71 -1.30
C LEU A 532 11.50 4.91 -2.23
N PHE A 533 10.79 5.94 -1.74
CA PHE A 533 10.55 7.17 -2.51
C PHE A 533 11.26 8.40 -1.93
N LEU A 534 11.65 8.37 -0.65
CA LEU A 534 12.34 9.47 0.04
C LEU A 534 13.66 8.99 0.67
N PRO A 535 14.71 8.75 -0.14
CA PRO A 535 15.92 8.05 0.32
C PRO A 535 16.67 8.74 1.47
N GLU A 536 16.58 10.07 1.57
CA GLU A 536 17.24 10.84 2.64
C GLU A 536 16.83 10.40 4.05
N VAL A 537 15.65 9.78 4.20
CA VAL A 537 15.19 9.23 5.49
C VAL A 537 16.12 8.13 6.02
N ILE A 538 16.83 7.40 5.14
CA ILE A 538 17.71 6.29 5.51
C ILE A 538 18.79 6.71 6.51
N HIS A 539 19.25 7.97 6.43
CA HIS A 539 20.30 8.51 7.28
C HIS A 539 19.88 8.67 8.75
N TYR A 540 18.58 8.58 9.02
CA TYR A 540 18.01 8.80 10.34
C TYR A 540 17.45 7.52 10.96
N LEU A 541 17.35 6.41 10.23
CA LEU A 541 16.72 5.17 10.72
C LEU A 541 17.46 4.51 11.89
N SER A 542 18.75 4.81 12.08
CA SER A 542 19.52 4.28 13.21
C SER A 542 18.95 4.69 14.57
N ILE A 543 18.15 5.76 14.64
CA ILE A 543 17.47 6.18 15.87
C ILE A 543 16.53 5.10 16.41
N PHE A 544 15.91 4.29 15.54
CA PHE A 544 14.98 3.26 16.00
C PHE A 544 15.68 2.19 16.83
N GLU A 545 16.88 1.77 16.43
CA GLU A 545 17.69 0.84 17.22
C GLU A 545 18.19 1.51 18.52
N GLN A 546 18.65 2.77 18.45
CA GLN A 546 19.10 3.50 19.64
C GLN A 546 17.98 3.65 20.68
N ASN A 547 16.78 4.07 20.26
CA ASN A 547 15.63 4.22 21.14
C ASN A 547 15.16 2.86 21.68
N LYS A 548 15.27 1.78 20.90
CA LYS A 548 14.97 0.42 21.34
C LYS A 548 15.94 -0.05 22.41
N GLU A 549 17.24 0.14 22.21
CA GLU A 549 18.29 -0.15 23.20
C GLU A 549 18.04 0.62 24.51
N GLU A 550 17.69 1.90 24.43
CA GLU A 550 17.31 2.70 25.60
C GLU A 550 16.08 2.11 26.32
N TRP A 551 15.00 1.77 25.61
CA TRP A 551 13.83 1.14 26.23
C TRP A 551 14.15 -0.21 26.90
N GLN A 552 15.04 -1.01 26.32
CA GLN A 552 15.48 -2.28 26.91
C GLN A 552 16.16 -2.07 28.26
N ILE A 553 16.94 -0.99 28.43
CA ILE A 553 17.55 -0.63 29.72
C ILE A 553 16.48 -0.37 30.79
N TYR A 554 15.33 0.20 30.41
CA TYR A 554 14.22 0.47 31.33
C TYR A 554 13.24 -0.71 31.49
N GLU A 555 13.43 -1.85 30.82
CA GLU A 555 12.48 -2.96 30.85
C GLU A 555 12.28 -3.52 32.28
N ASP A 556 13.36 -3.74 33.02
CA ASP A 556 13.32 -4.18 34.42
C ASP A 556 12.65 -3.15 35.33
N TYR A 557 12.89 -1.86 35.08
CA TYR A 557 12.27 -0.78 35.83
C TYR A 557 10.75 -0.81 35.65
N TYR A 558 10.26 -0.83 34.40
CA TYR A 558 8.82 -0.85 34.13
C TYR A 558 8.15 -2.17 34.52
N THR A 559 8.87 -3.29 34.50
CA THR A 559 8.36 -4.56 35.03
C THR A 559 8.06 -4.44 36.53
N LYS A 560 8.99 -3.90 37.31
CA LYS A 560 8.77 -3.65 38.75
C LYS A 560 7.64 -2.65 39.02
N GLN A 561 7.54 -1.59 38.22
CA GLN A 561 6.43 -0.63 38.37
C GLN A 561 5.07 -1.29 38.09
N LEU A 562 4.98 -2.15 37.07
CA LEU A 562 3.77 -2.89 36.76
C LEU A 562 3.37 -3.85 37.89
N GLU A 563 4.33 -4.58 38.46
CA GLU A 563 4.08 -5.46 39.63
C GLU A 563 3.52 -4.67 40.84
N ILE A 564 4.04 -3.46 41.08
CA ILE A 564 3.54 -2.58 42.14
C ILE A 564 2.09 -2.17 41.87
N LEU A 565 1.79 -1.73 40.64
CA LEU A 565 0.43 -1.33 40.24
C LEU A 565 -0.56 -2.49 40.35
N GLN A 566 -0.16 -3.70 39.93
CA GLN A 566 -0.98 -4.91 40.05
C GLN A 566 -1.28 -5.24 41.52
N LYS A 567 -0.28 -5.17 42.40
CA LYS A 567 -0.49 -5.38 43.83
C LYS A 567 -1.46 -4.36 44.42
N GLN A 568 -1.29 -3.08 44.10
CA GLN A 568 -2.20 -2.02 44.54
C GLN A 568 -3.63 -2.25 44.05
N ARG A 569 -3.82 -2.74 42.82
CA ARG A 569 -5.15 -3.07 42.29
C ARG A 569 -5.80 -4.23 43.02
N LEU A 570 -5.04 -5.29 43.34
CA LEU A 570 -5.56 -6.42 44.12
C LEU A 570 -6.02 -5.96 45.52
N GLU A 571 -5.24 -5.11 46.18
CA GLU A 571 -5.62 -4.52 47.48
C GLU A 571 -6.91 -3.68 47.38
N GLN A 572 -7.07 -2.90 46.31
CA GLN A 572 -8.30 -2.13 46.06
C GLN A 572 -9.51 -3.03 45.83
N LEU A 573 -9.38 -4.08 45.00
CA LEU A 573 -10.45 -5.04 44.72
C LEU A 573 -10.90 -5.78 45.98
N GLU A 574 -9.97 -6.13 46.88
CA GLU A 574 -10.31 -6.73 48.17
C GLU A 574 -11.10 -5.76 49.07
N ILE A 575 -10.81 -4.46 49.01
CA ILE A 575 -11.54 -3.43 49.75
C ILE A 575 -12.94 -3.23 49.16
N GLU A 576 -13.05 -3.10 47.84
CA GLU A 576 -14.33 -2.98 47.11
C GLU A 576 -15.26 -4.16 47.46
N LYS A 577 -14.75 -5.40 47.38
CA LYS A 577 -15.50 -6.60 47.74
C LYS A 577 -15.99 -6.59 49.19
N LYS A 578 -15.15 -6.15 50.14
CA LYS A 578 -15.53 -6.04 51.57
C LYS A 578 -16.57 -4.95 51.82
N ILE A 579 -16.65 -3.94 50.98
CA ILE A 579 -17.67 -2.88 51.05
C ILE A 579 -19.00 -3.42 50.52
N ASP A 580 -18.98 -4.12 49.39
CA ASP A 580 -20.18 -4.73 48.79
C ASP A 580 -20.78 -5.79 49.72
N GLU A 581 -19.96 -6.67 50.30
CA GLU A 581 -20.38 -7.67 51.30
C GLU A 581 -20.97 -7.05 52.60
N LYS A 582 -20.70 -5.77 52.87
CA LYS A 582 -21.30 -5.05 54.01
C LYS A 582 -22.58 -4.30 53.66
N ASN A 583 -22.84 -4.08 52.37
CA ASN A 583 -23.98 -3.34 51.86
C ASN A 583 -25.12 -4.28 51.41
N GLU A 584 -24.84 -5.56 51.16
CA GLU A 584 -25.80 -6.68 51.09
C GLU A 584 -26.26 -7.13 52.48
#